data_AF-A0A8J4VC87-F1
#
_entry.id   AF-A0A8J4VC87-F1
#
_cell.length_a   1.000
_cell.length_b   1.000
_cell.length_c   1.000
_cell.angle_alpha   90.00
_cell.angle_beta   90.00
_cell.angle_gamma   90.00
#
_symmetry.space_group_name_H-M   'P 1'
#
loop_
_entity.id
_entity.type
_entity.pdbx_description
1 polymer ?
#
loop_
_entity_poly.entity_id
_entity_poly.type
_entity_poly.pdbx_seq_one_letter_code
_entity_poly.pdbx_strand_id
1 'polypeptide(L)'
;MQGYNGSQSWDTSFAIQAIISTNIAEEYGATLRKAHDYIKDTQVLEDCPGDLNFWYRHISKGAWPFSTADHGWPISDCTAEGLKAVLLLSTFPSETVGKLLDLKRLYDAVNVLLSLQNSNGGFATYELTRSYQ
;
A
#
# COMPACT_ATOMS: atom_id res chain seq x y z
N MET A 1 -21.19 7.15 -12.36
CA MET A 1 -20.99 6.14 -11.30
C MET A 1 -19.58 5.59 -11.47
N GLN A 2 -18.78 5.53 -10.41
CA GLN A 2 -17.41 4.98 -10.44
C GLN A 2 -17.45 3.47 -10.16
N GLY A 3 -16.46 2.70 -10.65
CA GLY A 3 -16.34 1.25 -10.41
C GLY A 3 -15.80 0.88 -9.03
N TYR A 4 -15.07 1.80 -8.40
CA TYR A 4 -14.66 1.80 -6.99
C TYR A 4 -15.03 3.14 -6.35
N ASN A 5 -14.83 3.33 -5.05
CA ASN A 5 -14.92 4.66 -4.42
C ASN A 5 -13.77 5.62 -4.83
N GLY A 6 -12.89 5.16 -5.74
CA GLY A 6 -11.82 5.90 -6.41
C GLY A 6 -10.60 4.99 -6.65
N SER A 7 -9.51 5.58 -7.12
CA SER A 7 -8.21 4.91 -7.36
C SER A 7 -7.07 5.64 -6.62
N GLN A 8 -7.39 6.30 -5.51
CA GLN A 8 -6.54 7.32 -4.89
C GLN A 8 -5.20 6.76 -4.42
N SER A 9 -5.18 5.64 -3.69
CA SER A 9 -3.93 5.00 -3.23
C SER A 9 -3.10 4.47 -4.40
N TRP A 10 -3.77 3.85 -5.38
CA TRP A 10 -3.12 3.32 -6.58
C TRP A 10 -2.43 4.41 -7.40
N ASP A 11 -3.18 5.45 -7.77
CA ASP A 11 -2.68 6.55 -8.58
C ASP A 11 -1.59 7.34 -7.85
N THR A 12 -1.73 7.54 -6.53
CA THR A 12 -0.71 8.23 -5.73
C THR A 12 0.58 7.44 -5.67
N SER A 13 0.50 6.12 -5.47
CA SER A 13 1.69 5.24 -5.41
C SER A 13 2.47 5.26 -6.73
N PHE A 14 1.77 5.21 -7.87
CA PHE A 14 2.42 5.33 -9.18
C PHE A 14 2.91 6.74 -9.49
N ALA A 15 2.20 7.79 -9.11
CA ALA A 15 2.64 9.17 -9.31
C ALA A 15 3.96 9.44 -8.57
N ILE A 16 4.10 8.96 -7.33
CA ILE A 16 5.36 9.04 -6.57
C ILE A 16 6.49 8.38 -7.34
N GLN A 17 6.28 7.13 -7.77
CA GLN A 17 7.29 6.37 -8.51
C GLN A 17 7.67 7.04 -9.83
N ALA A 18 6.70 7.55 -10.57
CA ALA A 18 6.91 8.24 -11.83
C ALA A 18 7.76 9.51 -11.62
N ILE A 19 7.38 10.38 -10.67
CA ILE A 19 8.13 11.61 -10.37
C ILE A 19 9.58 11.27 -9.99
N ILE A 20 9.78 10.29 -9.09
CA ILE A 20 11.13 9.87 -8.67
C ILE A 20 11.94 9.34 -9.86
N SER A 21 11.32 8.58 -10.76
CA SER A 21 11.98 7.98 -11.93
C SER A 21 12.43 9.00 -12.98
N THR A 22 11.87 10.21 -12.97
CA THR A 22 12.28 11.29 -13.90
C THR A 22 13.53 12.05 -13.46
N ASN A 23 14.08 11.77 -12.27
CA ASN A 23 15.20 12.50 -11.66
C ASN A 23 14.96 13.99 -11.39
N ILE A 24 13.70 14.45 -11.40
CA ILE A 24 13.33 15.84 -11.04
C ILE A 24 12.60 15.93 -9.69
N ALA A 25 12.64 14.88 -8.87
CA ALA A 25 11.92 14.80 -7.60
C ALA A 25 12.19 15.97 -6.65
N GLU A 26 13.38 16.59 -6.70
CA GLU A 26 13.72 17.77 -5.90
C GLU A 26 12.83 18.98 -6.21
N GLU A 27 12.37 19.12 -7.47
CA GLU A 27 11.43 20.18 -7.89
C GLU A 27 10.02 19.96 -7.33
N TYR A 28 9.71 18.72 -6.93
CA TYR A 28 8.38 18.30 -6.46
C TYR A 28 8.34 17.99 -4.96
N GLY A 29 9.33 18.41 -4.17
CA GLY A 29 9.46 18.04 -2.75
C GLY A 29 8.18 18.26 -1.92
N ALA A 30 7.52 19.41 -2.07
CA ALA A 30 6.25 19.69 -1.37
C ALA A 30 5.10 18.78 -1.80
N THR A 31 5.04 18.41 -3.08
CA THR A 31 4.05 17.47 -3.63
C THR A 31 4.33 16.05 -3.13
N LEU A 32 5.58 15.60 -3.19
CA LEU A 32 6.01 14.29 -2.71
C LEU A 32 5.80 14.14 -1.22
N ARG A 33 6.01 15.19 -0.42
CA ARG A 33 5.68 15.22 1.01
C ARG A 33 4.20 14.96 1.25
N LYS A 34 3.30 15.66 0.56
CA LYS A 34 1.85 15.45 0.68
C LYS A 34 1.44 14.06 0.24
N ALA A 35 2.04 13.56 -0.85
CA ALA A 35 1.80 12.20 -1.32
C ALA A 35 2.29 11.16 -0.30
N HIS A 36 3.45 11.36 0.31
CA HIS A 36 3.97 10.51 1.37
C HIS A 36 3.03 10.51 2.59
N ASP A 37 2.58 11.68 3.05
CA ASP A 37 1.62 11.80 4.16
C ASP A 37 0.32 11.05 3.82
N TYR A 38 -0.20 11.22 2.60
CA TYR A 38 -1.38 10.48 2.14
C TYR A 38 -1.19 8.96 2.14
N ILE A 39 -0.06 8.45 1.62
CA ILE A 39 0.23 7.01 1.62
C ILE A 39 0.35 6.49 3.06
N LYS A 40 0.97 7.25 3.98
CA LYS A 40 1.04 6.88 5.40
C LYS A 40 -0.34 6.83 6.03
N ASP A 41 -1.22 7.78 5.74
CA ASP A 41 -2.57 7.81 6.31
C ASP A 41 -3.50 6.76 5.68
N THR A 42 -3.16 6.27 4.49
CA THR A 42 -3.97 5.28 3.75
C THR A 42 -3.64 3.83 4.09
N GLN A 43 -2.53 3.56 4.79
CA GLN A 43 -2.20 2.21 5.22
C GLN A 43 -3.21 1.72 6.26
N VAL A 44 -3.70 0.50 6.10
CA VAL A 44 -4.61 -0.14 7.04
C VAL A 44 -3.87 -0.46 8.34
N LEU A 45 -4.28 0.14 9.46
CA LEU A 45 -3.56 0.04 10.74
C LEU A 45 -3.96 -1.18 11.57
N GLU A 46 -5.16 -1.71 11.36
CA GLU A 46 -5.69 -2.85 12.10
C GLU A 46 -6.50 -3.75 11.17
N ASP A 47 -6.58 -5.04 11.51
CA ASP A 47 -7.46 -5.98 10.80
C ASP A 47 -8.94 -5.62 11.00
N CYS A 48 -9.80 -6.13 10.11
CA CYS A 48 -11.24 -6.02 10.27
C CYS A 48 -11.66 -6.56 11.66
N PRO A 49 -12.51 -5.84 12.42
CA PRO A 49 -12.95 -6.30 13.73
C PRO A 49 -13.64 -7.68 13.68
N GLY A 50 -13.41 -8.49 14.71
CA GLY A 50 -14.00 -9.82 14.85
C GLY A 50 -13.13 -10.96 14.31
N ASP A 51 -13.75 -12.10 14.01
CA ASP A 51 -13.06 -13.27 13.47
C ASP A 51 -12.99 -13.18 11.94
N LEU A 52 -11.78 -13.00 11.42
CA LEU A 52 -11.52 -12.94 9.98
C LEU A 52 -11.96 -14.22 9.26
N ASN A 53 -11.78 -15.39 9.87
CA ASN A 53 -12.15 -16.67 9.25
C ASN A 53 -13.66 -16.80 9.10
N PHE A 54 -14.41 -16.33 10.11
CA PHE A 54 -15.87 -16.33 10.07
C PHE A 54 -16.41 -15.49 8.89
N TRP A 55 -15.75 -14.36 8.58
CA TRP A 55 -16.11 -13.47 7.48
C TRP A 55 -15.35 -13.73 6.17
N TYR A 56 -14.54 -14.81 6.12
CA TYR A 56 -13.68 -15.16 4.99
C TYR A 56 -12.74 -14.03 4.53
N ARG A 57 -12.25 -13.22 5.47
CA ARG A 57 -11.33 -12.11 5.19
C ARG A 57 -9.88 -12.57 5.32
N HIS A 58 -9.03 -12.12 4.42
CA HIS A 58 -7.58 -12.17 4.60
C HIS A 58 -7.09 -11.10 5.58
N ILE A 59 -5.89 -11.26 6.16
CA ILE A 59 -5.27 -10.22 6.99
C ILE A 59 -5.07 -8.94 6.19
N SER A 60 -5.27 -7.78 6.81
CA SER A 60 -5.19 -6.46 6.19
C SER A 60 -4.29 -5.49 6.94
N LYS A 61 -3.92 -5.76 8.20
CA LYS A 61 -3.00 -4.90 8.97
C LYS A 61 -1.66 -4.74 8.26
N GLY A 62 -1.35 -3.50 7.87
CA GLY A 62 -0.15 -3.12 7.12
C GLY A 62 -0.36 -3.01 5.60
N ALA A 63 -1.52 -3.41 5.08
CA ALA A 63 -1.83 -3.38 3.66
C ALA A 63 -2.18 -1.97 3.15
N TRP A 64 -2.15 -1.80 1.83
CA TRP A 64 -2.79 -0.66 1.15
C TRP A 64 -3.98 -1.14 0.30
N PRO A 65 -5.14 -0.45 0.38
CA PRO A 65 -6.26 -0.66 -0.53
C PRO A 65 -6.02 0.01 -1.88
N PHE A 66 -6.86 -0.28 -2.88
CA PHE A 66 -6.85 0.43 -4.18
C PHE A 66 -7.13 1.93 -4.03
N SER A 67 -8.04 2.26 -3.11
CA SER A 67 -8.68 3.57 -3.01
C SER A 67 -8.27 4.30 -1.73
N THR A 68 -9.01 4.13 -0.62
CA THR A 68 -8.86 4.89 0.62
C THR A 68 -8.78 3.98 1.84
N ALA A 69 -8.25 4.47 2.97
CA ALA A 69 -8.20 3.72 4.23
C ALA A 69 -9.57 3.18 4.65
N ASP A 70 -10.63 3.98 4.53
CA ASP A 70 -12.00 3.59 4.88
C ASP A 70 -12.54 2.43 4.03
N HIS A 71 -12.03 2.26 2.80
CA HIS A 71 -12.36 1.08 2.01
C HIS A 71 -11.73 -0.16 2.64
N GLY A 72 -10.46 -0.10 3.05
CA GLY A 72 -9.85 -1.08 3.97
C GLY A 72 -9.69 -2.51 3.44
N TRP A 73 -10.03 -2.79 2.18
CA TRP A 73 -9.81 -4.10 1.56
C TRP A 73 -8.37 -4.19 1.04
N PRO A 74 -7.56 -5.13 1.57
CA PRO A 74 -6.17 -5.28 1.17
C PRO A 74 -6.10 -5.82 -0.26
N ILE A 75 -5.12 -5.35 -1.04
CA ILE A 75 -4.81 -5.88 -2.36
C ILE A 75 -3.30 -6.04 -2.48
N SER A 76 -2.86 -7.18 -3.00
CA SER A 76 -1.44 -7.55 -3.10
C SER A 76 -0.62 -6.52 -3.86
N ASP A 77 -1.05 -6.14 -5.06
CA ASP A 77 -0.37 -5.17 -5.91
C ASP A 77 -0.40 -3.77 -5.29
N CYS A 78 -1.53 -3.31 -4.77
CA CYS A 78 -1.66 -2.01 -4.12
C CYS A 78 -0.75 -1.92 -2.89
N THR A 79 -0.64 -3.01 -2.13
CA THR A 79 0.26 -3.11 -0.98
C THR A 79 1.73 -3.08 -1.42
N ALA A 80 2.08 -3.79 -2.49
CA ALA A 80 3.42 -3.79 -3.04
C ALA A 80 3.82 -2.40 -3.57
N GLU A 81 2.94 -1.73 -4.32
CA GLU A 81 3.21 -0.40 -4.89
C GLU A 81 3.24 0.68 -3.80
N GLY A 82 2.36 0.60 -2.79
CA GLY A 82 2.40 1.47 -1.62
C GLY A 82 3.69 1.31 -0.81
N LEU A 83 4.11 0.05 -0.56
CA LEU A 83 5.38 -0.27 0.10
C LEU A 83 6.58 0.25 -0.69
N LYS A 84 6.60 0.03 -2.01
CA LYS A 84 7.68 0.52 -2.88
C LYS A 84 7.74 2.05 -2.89
N ALA A 85 6.60 2.74 -2.94
CA ALA A 85 6.54 4.19 -2.90
C ALA A 85 7.15 4.76 -1.61
N VAL A 86 6.79 4.22 -0.43
CA VAL A 86 7.37 4.70 0.85
C VAL A 86 8.86 4.38 0.96
N LEU A 87 9.32 3.24 0.44
CA LEU A 87 10.74 2.89 0.41
C LEU A 87 11.54 3.81 -0.53
N LEU A 88 11.00 4.17 -1.69
CA LEU A 88 11.65 5.12 -2.59
C LEU A 88 11.72 6.53 -1.98
N LEU A 89 10.64 6.97 -1.33
CA LEU A 89 10.65 8.25 -0.61
C LEU A 89 11.66 8.23 0.55
N SER A 90 11.92 7.08 1.16
CA SER A 90 12.90 6.96 2.25
C SER A 90 14.34 7.27 1.87
N THR A 91 14.66 7.27 0.57
CA THR A 91 16.00 7.62 0.07
C THR A 91 16.23 9.13 -0.03
N PHE A 92 15.21 9.95 0.19
CA PHE A 92 15.30 11.41 0.15
C PHE A 92 15.37 12.00 1.57
N PRO A 93 15.93 13.23 1.74
CA PRO A 93 15.93 13.92 3.03
C PRO A 93 14.52 14.10 3.58
N SER A 94 14.35 13.89 4.89
CA SER A 94 13.05 14.02 5.56
C SER A 94 12.51 15.46 5.57
N GLU A 95 13.41 16.43 5.41
CA GLU A 95 13.17 17.87 5.21
C GLU A 95 12.56 18.16 3.84
N THR A 96 12.70 17.25 2.88
CA THR A 96 12.07 17.34 1.56
C THR A 96 10.74 16.60 1.55
N VAL A 97 10.74 15.30 1.82
CA VAL A 97 9.60 14.40 1.58
C VAL A 97 8.84 13.97 2.85
N GLY A 98 9.19 14.53 4.00
CA GLY A 98 8.55 14.22 5.28
C GLY A 98 9.17 13.04 6.01
N LYS A 99 8.64 12.79 7.22
CA LYS A 99 9.12 11.72 8.08
C LYS A 99 8.83 10.35 7.47
N LEU A 100 9.81 9.47 7.62
CA LEU A 100 9.76 8.06 7.29
C LEU A 100 8.59 7.35 7.98
N LEU A 101 8.06 6.32 7.32
CA LEU A 101 7.12 5.39 7.93
C LEU A 101 7.83 4.61 9.06
N ASP A 102 7.12 4.36 10.15
CA ASP A 102 7.63 3.53 11.24
C ASP A 102 8.02 2.12 10.73
N LEU A 103 9.16 1.62 11.22
CA LEU A 103 9.73 0.36 10.74
C LEU A 103 8.79 -0.83 10.98
N LYS A 104 8.02 -0.83 12.07
CA LYS A 104 7.04 -1.88 12.35
C LYS A 104 5.95 -1.90 11.29
N ARG A 105 5.50 -0.73 10.82
CA ARG A 105 4.49 -0.61 9.77
C ARG A 105 4.98 -1.11 8.41
N LEU A 106 6.29 -1.03 8.14
CA LEU A 106 6.90 -1.67 6.97
C LEU A 106 6.88 -3.21 7.11
N TYR A 107 7.17 -3.74 8.30
CA TYR A 107 7.09 -5.17 8.56
C TYR A 107 5.66 -5.71 8.46
N ASP A 108 4.68 -4.96 8.94
CA ASP A 108 3.27 -5.33 8.81
C ASP A 108 2.87 -5.46 7.32
N ALA A 109 3.31 -4.53 6.46
CA ALA A 109 3.08 -4.61 5.02
C ALA A 109 3.75 -5.84 4.37
N VAL A 110 5.00 -6.12 4.73
CA VAL A 110 5.73 -7.31 4.26
C VAL A 110 5.04 -8.59 4.73
N ASN A 111 4.53 -8.63 5.96
CA ASN A 111 3.79 -9.76 6.49
C ASN A 111 2.51 -10.05 5.67
N VAL A 112 1.75 -9.02 5.30
CA VAL A 112 0.60 -9.18 4.40
C VAL A 112 1.04 -9.74 3.06
N LEU A 113 2.06 -9.18 2.42
CA LEU A 113 2.55 -9.66 1.12
C LEU A 113 2.98 -11.13 1.19
N LEU A 114 3.80 -11.51 2.18
CA LEU A 114 4.24 -12.90 2.34
C LEU A 114 3.07 -13.86 2.57
N SER A 115 2.02 -13.42 3.26
CA SER A 115 0.82 -14.24 3.50
C SER A 115 -0.05 -14.47 2.25
N LEU A 116 0.16 -13.68 1.18
CA LEU A 116 -0.60 -13.74 -0.08
C LEU A 116 0.08 -14.57 -1.17
N GLN A 117 1.22 -15.21 -0.88
CA GLN A 117 1.89 -16.09 -1.84
C GLN A 117 1.17 -17.44 -1.95
N ASN A 118 0.78 -17.82 -3.16
CA ASN A 118 0.20 -19.13 -3.43
C ASN A 118 1.27 -20.22 -3.56
N SER A 119 0.87 -21.48 -3.48
CA SER A 119 1.76 -22.64 -3.64
C SER A 119 2.47 -22.72 -4.98
N ASN A 120 1.92 -22.10 -6.03
CA ASN A 120 2.55 -21.98 -7.34
C ASN A 120 3.55 -20.80 -7.43
N GLY A 121 3.78 -20.08 -6.33
CA GLY A 121 4.66 -18.92 -6.25
C GLY A 121 4.04 -17.59 -6.68
N GLY A 122 2.83 -17.60 -7.27
CA GLY A 122 2.12 -16.41 -7.73
C GLY A 122 1.31 -15.71 -6.63
N PHE A 123 0.87 -14.49 -6.93
CA PHE A 123 0.04 -13.67 -6.06
C PHE A 123 -1.28 -13.36 -6.76
N ALA A 124 -2.39 -13.53 -6.03
CA ALA A 124 -3.72 -13.10 -6.47
C ALA A 124 -4.00 -11.71 -5.87
N THR A 125 -5.17 -11.12 -6.16
CA THR A 125 -5.47 -9.71 -5.85
C THR A 125 -5.76 -9.50 -4.37
N TYR A 126 -6.99 -9.76 -3.91
CA TYR A 126 -7.42 -9.49 -2.53
C TYR A 126 -6.99 -10.56 -1.55
N GLU A 127 -6.89 -11.81 -2.01
CA GLU A 127 -6.73 -13.00 -1.19
C GLU A 127 -5.94 -14.07 -1.96
N LEU A 128 -5.63 -15.18 -1.30
CA LEU A 128 -5.10 -16.37 -1.97
C LEU A 128 -6.07 -16.94 -3.01
N THR A 129 -5.56 -17.70 -3.97
CA THR A 129 -6.38 -18.53 -4.85
C THR A 129 -7.03 -19.64 -4.01
N ARG A 130 -8.32 -19.49 -3.74
CA ARG A 130 -9.10 -20.42 -2.89
C ARG A 130 -9.89 -21.48 -3.68
N SER A 131 -9.78 -21.48 -5.01
CA SER A 131 -10.38 -22.47 -5.89
C SER A 131 -9.35 -23.39 -6.53
N TYR A 132 -9.82 -24.41 -7.24
CA TYR A 132 -8.98 -25.29 -8.04
C TYR A 132 -8.18 -24.52 -9.11
N GLN A 133 -7.00 -25.05 -9.43
CA GLN A 133 -6.15 -24.63 -10.55
C GLN A 133 -6.46 -25.47 -11.79
#